data_AF-A0A2C0ERL7-F1
#
_entry.id   AF-A0A2C0ERL7-F1
#
_cell.length_a   1.000
_cell.length_b   1.000
_cell.length_c   1.000
_cell.angle_alpha   90.00
_cell.angle_beta   90.00
_cell.angle_gamma   90.00
#
_symmetry.space_group_name_H-M   'P 1'
#
loop_
_entity.id
_entity.type
_entity.pdbx_description
1 polymer ?
#
loop_
_entity_poly.entity_id
_entity_poly.type
_entity_poly.pdbx_seq_one_letter_code
_entity_poly.pdbx_strand_id
1 'polypeptide(L)'
;MKHTINLCSFICSLICVGLFRLYFKIPHDLFKFFTDSLHIHPLFILLVLTIGTFFAGIKGFSKMNNWISMLRSATTVLLTLSLSVFLTLTLIVGYALS
;
A
#
# COMPACT_ATOMS: atom_id res chain seq x y z
N MET A 1 10.33 -7.57 -19.81
CA MET A 1 9.22 -7.67 -18.84
C MET A 1 9.55 -7.23 -17.40
N LYS A 2 10.77 -7.43 -16.87
CA LYS A 2 11.10 -7.06 -15.47
C LYS A 2 11.16 -5.54 -15.20
N HIS A 3 11.61 -4.75 -16.17
CA HIS A 3 11.70 -3.29 -16.02
C HIS A 3 10.32 -2.61 -15.90
N THR A 4 9.31 -3.15 -16.60
CA THR A 4 7.92 -2.71 -16.52
C THR A 4 7.27 -3.04 -15.17
N ILE A 5 7.63 -4.18 -14.56
CA ILE A 5 7.14 -4.58 -13.24
C ILE A 5 7.66 -3.63 -12.15
N ASN A 6 8.93 -3.21 -12.23
CA ASN A 6 9.50 -2.27 -11.26
C ASN A 6 8.84 -0.87 -11.34
N LEU A 7 8.56 -0.37 -12.55
CA LEU A 7 7.84 0.88 -12.74
C LEU A 7 6.40 0.79 -12.23
N CYS A 8 5.70 -0.31 -12.56
CA CYS A 8 4.34 -0.55 -12.10
C CYS A 8 4.26 -0.61 -10.57
N SER A 9 5.16 -1.35 -9.93
CA SER A 9 5.23 -1.45 -8.46
C SER A 9 5.48 -0.08 -7.81
N PHE A 10 6.38 0.74 -8.40
CA PHE A 10 6.62 2.10 -7.92
C PHE A 10 5.38 2.99 -8.03
N ILE A 11 4.71 3.00 -9.19
CA ILE A 11 3.46 3.75 -9.39
C ILE A 11 2.39 3.28 -8.41
N CYS A 12 2.22 1.97 -8.25
CA CYS A 12 1.24 1.44 -7.31
C CYS A 12 1.57 1.81 -5.86
N SER A 13 2.84 1.89 -5.46
CA SER A 13 3.18 2.38 -4.10
C SER A 13 2.82 3.86 -3.89
N LEU A 14 2.98 4.70 -4.91
CA LEU A 14 2.56 6.10 -4.84
C LEU A 14 1.03 6.21 -4.74
N ILE A 15 0.31 5.33 -5.46
CA ILE A 15 -1.15 5.22 -5.35
C ILE A 15 -1.54 4.77 -3.94
N CYS A 16 -0.88 3.78 -3.33
CA CYS A 16 -1.14 3.35 -1.95
C CYS A 16 -0.96 4.51 -0.95
N VAL A 17 0.11 5.30 -1.09
CA VAL A 17 0.35 6.49 -0.25
C VAL A 17 -0.71 7.57 -0.50
N GLY A 18 -1.10 7.78 -1.76
CA GLY A 18 -2.17 8.71 -2.12
C GLY A 18 -3.52 8.32 -1.53
N LEU A 19 -3.90 7.04 -1.64
CA LEU A 19 -5.10 6.48 -1.05
C LEU A 19 -5.09 6.56 0.48
N PHE A 20 -3.93 6.33 1.11
CA PHE A 20 -3.77 6.53 2.55
C PHE A 20 -4.04 7.97 2.98
N ARG A 21 -3.53 8.96 2.25
CA ARG A 21 -3.85 10.37 2.54
C ARG A 21 -5.31 10.69 2.26
N LEU A 22 -5.87 10.12 1.19
CA LEU A 22 -7.27 10.32 0.83
C LEU A 22 -8.20 9.73 1.89
N TYR A 23 -7.82 8.64 2.56
CA TYR A 23 -8.57 8.05 3.68
C TYR A 23 -8.88 9.07 4.78
N PHE A 24 -7.93 9.92 5.18
CA PHE A 24 -8.18 10.98 6.17
C PHE A 24 -9.13 12.08 5.69
N LYS A 25 -9.38 12.15 4.38
CA LYS A 25 -10.24 13.14 3.74
C LYS A 25 -11.53 12.52 3.20
N ILE A 26 -11.78 11.23 3.46
CA ILE A 26 -12.99 10.55 3.02
C ILE A 26 -14.21 11.16 3.72
N PRO A 27 -15.26 11.52 2.96
CA PRO A 27 -16.52 11.96 3.55
C PRO A 27 -17.21 10.80 4.30
N HIS A 28 -17.91 11.15 5.38
CA HIS A 28 -18.53 10.20 6.30
C HIS A 28 -19.48 9.21 5.62
N ASP A 29 -20.19 9.63 4.56
CA ASP A 29 -21.12 8.80 3.80
C ASP A 29 -20.42 7.65 3.07
N LEU A 30 -19.21 7.91 2.55
CA LEU A 30 -18.43 6.93 1.81
C LEU A 30 -17.74 5.96 2.77
N PHE A 31 -17.33 6.43 3.94
CA PHE A 31 -16.90 5.56 5.04
C PHE A 31 -18.03 4.62 5.49
N LYS A 32 -19.23 5.16 5.69
CA LYS A 32 -20.42 4.42 6.10
C LYS A 32 -20.83 3.36 5.08
N PHE A 33 -20.71 3.65 3.78
CA PHE A 33 -20.92 2.65 2.74
C PHE A 33 -19.98 1.44 2.89
N PHE A 34 -18.69 1.65 3.16
CA PHE A 34 -17.75 0.56 3.34
C PHE A 34 -17.99 -0.26 4.62
N THR A 35 -18.31 0.40 5.74
CA THR A 35 -18.58 -0.32 6.98
C THR A 35 -19.94 -1.01 6.98
N ASP A 36 -21.00 -0.39 6.45
CA ASP A 36 -22.36 -0.93 6.54
C ASP A 36 -22.68 -1.91 5.40
N SER A 37 -22.22 -1.66 4.17
CA SER A 37 -22.49 -2.59 3.05
C SER A 37 -21.45 -3.70 2.94
N LEU A 38 -20.16 -3.38 3.12
CA LEU A 38 -19.08 -4.34 2.94
C LEU A 38 -18.61 -4.99 4.25
N HIS A 39 -19.02 -4.49 5.42
CA HIS A 39 -18.54 -4.95 6.74
C HIS A 39 -17.00 -5.00 6.83
N ILE A 40 -16.31 -4.22 6.00
CA ILE A 40 -14.85 -4.21 5.88
C ILE A 40 -14.36 -2.79 6.12
N HIS A 41 -13.41 -2.65 7.04
CA HIS A 41 -12.76 -1.37 7.29
C HIS A 41 -11.99 -0.93 6.02
N PRO A 42 -12.16 0.29 5.51
CA PRO A 42 -11.48 0.76 4.27
C PRO A 42 -9.95 0.61 4.31
N LEU A 43 -9.36 0.73 5.51
CA LEU A 43 -7.94 0.52 5.78
C LEU A 43 -7.47 -0.91 5.48
N PHE A 44 -8.34 -1.91 5.63
CA PHE A 44 -8.04 -3.31 5.32
C PHE A 44 -7.84 -3.54 3.82
N ILE A 45 -8.66 -2.92 2.97
CA ILE A 45 -8.51 -2.96 1.51
C ILE A 45 -7.16 -2.36 1.12
N LEU A 46 -6.81 -1.22 1.73
CA LEU A 46 -5.54 -0.56 1.51
C LEU A 46 -4.35 -1.42 1.97
N LEU A 47 -4.47 -2.13 3.10
CA LEU A 47 -3.46 -3.06 3.58
C LEU A 47 -3.20 -4.19 2.57
N VAL A 48 -4.25 -4.84 2.05
CA VAL A 48 -4.13 -5.90 1.03
C VAL A 48 -3.41 -5.38 -0.22
N LEU A 49 -3.78 -4.19 -0.70
CA LEU A 49 -3.13 -3.56 -1.84
C LEU A 49 -1.64 -3.26 -1.56
N THR A 50 -1.33 -2.78 -0.35
CA THR A 50 0.03 -2.45 0.08
C THR A 50 0.91 -3.70 0.16
N ILE A 51 0.37 -4.82 0.66
CA ILE A 51 1.08 -6.11 0.68
C ILE A 51 1.33 -6.62 -0.74
N GLY A 52 0.33 -6.55 -1.63
CA GLY A 52 0.50 -6.95 -3.04
C GLY A 52 1.59 -6.14 -3.75
N THR A 53 1.63 -4.82 -3.51
CA THR A 53 2.65 -3.93 -4.09
C THR A 53 4.04 -4.16 -3.52
N PHE A 54 4.15 -4.54 -2.25
CA PHE A 54 5.40 -4.96 -1.61
C PHE A 54 6.01 -6.20 -2.29
N PHE A 55 5.23 -7.27 -2.49
CA PHE A 55 5.70 -8.47 -3.20
C PHE A 55 6.10 -8.18 -4.65
N ALA A 56 5.33 -7.33 -5.35
CA ALA A 56 5.68 -6.87 -6.69
C ALA A 56 7.01 -6.08 -6.71
N GLY A 57 7.25 -5.28 -5.67
CA GLY A 57 8.49 -4.51 -5.48
C GLY A 57 9.70 -5.42 -5.29
N ILE A 58 9.59 -6.43 -4.41
CA ILE A 58 10.64 -7.44 -4.21
C ILE A 58 10.94 -8.18 -5.52
N LYS A 59 9.92 -8.57 -6.28
CA LYS A 59 10.09 -9.26 -7.56
C LYS A 59 10.78 -8.38 -8.61
N GLY A 60 10.56 -7.06 -8.55
CA GLY A 60 11.26 -6.05 -9.34
C GLY A 60 12.74 -5.91 -9.01
N PHE A 61 13.16 -6.29 -7.81
CA PHE A 61 14.55 -6.21 -7.34
C PHE A 61 15.47 -7.26 -7.99
N SER A 62 14.92 -8.42 -8.37
CA SER A 62 15.69 -9.55 -8.89
C SER A 62 16.21 -9.30 -10.32
N LYS A 63 17.52 -9.00 -10.42
CA LYS A 63 18.33 -8.94 -11.67
C LYS A 63 18.31 -7.57 -12.37
N MET A 64 18.68 -6.51 -11.67
CA MET A 64 18.69 -5.15 -12.22
C MET A 64 20.12 -4.60 -12.30
N ASN A 65 20.57 -4.33 -13.53
CA ASN A 65 21.94 -3.91 -13.81
C ASN A 65 22.16 -2.39 -13.65
N ASN A 66 21.11 -1.64 -13.30
CA ASN A 66 21.09 -0.18 -13.32
C ASN A 66 20.75 0.38 -11.93
N TRP A 67 21.66 1.16 -11.35
CA TRP A 67 21.58 1.65 -9.96
C TRP A 67 20.31 2.46 -9.69
N ILE A 68 19.89 3.31 -10.64
CA ILE A 68 18.68 4.15 -10.53
C ILE A 68 17.41 3.29 -10.39
N SER A 69 17.33 2.20 -11.13
CA SER A 69 16.18 1.29 -11.07
C SER A 69 16.17 0.54 -9.74
N MET A 70 17.36 0.19 -9.21
CA MET A 70 17.53 -0.47 -7.92
C MET A 70 17.10 0.43 -6.77
N LEU A 71 17.47 1.72 -6.81
CA LEU A 71 17.04 2.72 -5.84
C LEU A 71 15.52 2.88 -5.85
N ARG A 72 14.90 2.99 -7.03
CA ARG A 72 13.43 3.09 -7.16
C ARG A 72 12.72 1.88 -6.53
N SER A 73 13.22 0.68 -6.79
CA SER A 73 12.66 -0.56 -6.24
C SER A 73 12.85 -0.63 -4.72
N ALA A 74 14.03 -0.30 -4.21
CA ALA A 74 14.31 -0.24 -2.78
C ALA A 74 13.38 0.75 -2.06
N THR A 75 13.20 1.95 -2.61
CA THR A 75 12.28 2.96 -2.07
C THR A 75 10.83 2.47 -2.07
N THR A 76 10.42 1.75 -3.12
CA THR A 76 9.08 1.15 -3.21
C THR A 76 8.87 0.12 -2.10
N VAL A 77 9.83 -0.77 -1.89
CA VAL A 77 9.80 -1.82 -0.87
C VAL A 77 9.80 -1.19 0.53
N LEU A 78 10.65 -0.21 0.80
CA LEU A 78 10.69 0.52 2.07
C LEU A 78 9.37 1.25 2.35
N LEU A 79 8.83 2.00 1.38
CA LEU A 79 7.57 2.71 1.52
C LEU A 79 6.40 1.77 1.78
N THR A 80 6.28 0.70 0.99
CA THR A 80 5.19 -0.28 1.15
C THR A 80 5.32 -1.08 2.46
N LEU A 81 6.55 -1.39 2.90
CA LEU A 81 6.79 -2.02 4.19
C LEU A 81 6.37 -1.11 5.35
N SER A 82 6.86 0.13 5.38
CA SER A 82 6.51 1.10 6.43
C SER A 82 5.01 1.36 6.47
N LEU A 83 4.38 1.53 5.31
CA LEU A 83 2.93 1.75 5.23
C LEU A 83 2.14 0.52 5.70
N SER A 84 2.57 -0.69 5.33
CA SER A 84 1.93 -1.94 5.76
C SER A 84 1.99 -2.12 7.29
N VAL A 85 3.16 -1.87 7.90
CA VAL A 85 3.33 -1.94 9.37
C VAL A 85 2.42 -0.91 10.06
N PHE A 86 2.41 0.34 9.56
CA PHE A 86 1.57 1.40 10.11
C PHE A 86 0.06 1.07 10.02
N LEU A 87 -0.39 0.58 8.86
CA LEU A 87 -1.78 0.17 8.64
C LEU A 87 -2.19 -0.97 9.56
N THR A 88 -1.33 -1.97 9.72
CA THR A 88 -1.59 -3.12 10.60
C THR A 88 -1.72 -2.68 12.05
N LEU A 89 -0.80 -1.84 12.54
CA LEU A 89 -0.89 -1.27 13.89
C LEU A 89 -2.17 -0.46 14.09
N THR A 90 -2.53 0.38 13.11
CA THR A 90 -3.75 1.20 13.15
C THR A 90 -5.00 0.33 13.23
N LEU A 91 -5.06 -0.76 12.45
CA LEU A 91 -6.18 -1.71 12.48
C LEU A 91 -6.26 -2.47 13.80
N ILE A 92 -5.13 -2.92 14.36
CA ILE A 92 -5.09 -3.62 15.65
C ILE A 92 -5.54 -2.69 16.78
N VAL A 93 -5.02 -1.46 16.83
CA VAL A 93 -5.44 -0.47 17.85
C VAL A 93 -6.91 -0.13 17.68
N GLY A 94 -7.38 0.07 16.44
CA GLY A 94 -8.79 0.33 16.17
C GLY A 94 -9.71 -0.81 16.61
N TYR A 95 -9.28 -2.06 16.41
CA TYR A 95 -10.04 -3.23 16.86
C TYR A 95 -10.00 -3.41 18.38
N ALA A 96 -8.86 -3.16 19.02
CA ALA A 96 -8.70 -3.31 20.47
C ALA A 96 -9.44 -2.20 21.26
N LEU A 97 -9.69 -1.04 20.65
CA LEU A 97 -10.39 0.09 21.26
C LEU A 97 -11.90 0.12 20.94
N SER A 98 -12.36 -0.76 20.04
CA SER A 98 -13.77 -0.90 19.66
C SER A 98 -14.51 -1.91 20.53
#